data_AF-A0A950WN20-F1
#
_entry.id   AF-A0A950WN20-F1
#
_cell.length_a   1.000
_cell.length_b   1.000
_cell.length_c   1.000
_cell.angle_alpha   90.00
_cell.angle_beta   90.00
_cell.angle_gamma   90.00
#
_symmetry.space_group_name_H-M   'P 1'
#
loop_
_entity.id
_entity.type
_entity.pdbx_description
1 polymer ?
#
loop_
_entity_poly.entity_id
_entity_poly.type
_entity_poly.pdbx_seq_one_letter_code
_entity_poly.pdbx_strand_id
1 'polypeptide(L)'
;MYVILTSKPGNFRTEIRGGLRPLQAYDYLFYGQKKAHFVIAELLEDTKIRVIEEGTSIINDVPSKFFEKFESVERALAELEHLTRFGSVEAKLEKVPLNGG
;
A
#
# COMPACT_ATOMS: atom_id res chain seq x y z
N MET A 1 -10.90 6.97 8.85
CA MET A 1 -10.85 6.52 7.44
C MET A 1 -9.59 5.71 7.24
N TYR A 2 -9.57 4.85 6.22
CA TYR A 2 -8.42 4.00 5.91
C TYR A 2 -7.90 4.30 4.51
N VAL A 3 -6.61 4.08 4.30
CA VAL A 3 -5.93 4.22 3.01
C VAL A 3 -5.09 2.99 2.72
N ILE A 4 -4.91 2.70 1.44
CA ILE A 4 -3.96 1.69 0.96
C ILE A 4 -2.72 2.43 0.45
N LEU A 5 -1.59 2.16 1.08
CA LEU A 5 -0.29 2.61 0.61
C LEU A 5 0.33 1.50 -0.23
N THR A 6 0.87 1.87 -1.38
CA THR A 6 1.50 0.92 -2.30
C THR A 6 2.98 1.22 -2.39
N SER A 7 3.80 0.18 -2.39
CA SER A 7 5.21 0.23 -2.74
C SER A 7 5.46 -0.82 -3.82
N LYS A 8 6.13 -0.45 -4.89
CA LYS A 8 6.50 -1.34 -5.99
C LYS A 8 8.02 -1.48 -6.02
N PRO A 9 8.58 -2.63 -5.61
CA PRO A 9 10.02 -2.87 -5.68
C PRO A 9 10.56 -2.56 -7.09
N GLY A 10 11.70 -1.89 -7.14
CA GLY A 10 12.34 -1.40 -8.36
C GLY A 10 11.70 -0.17 -8.99
N ASN A 11 10.63 0.39 -8.41
CA ASN A 11 9.95 1.59 -8.95
C ASN A 11 9.83 2.68 -7.89
N PHE A 12 9.11 2.41 -6.80
CA PHE A 12 8.92 3.39 -5.73
C PHE A 12 8.51 2.71 -4.43
N ARG A 13 8.80 3.37 -3.31
CA ARG A 13 8.31 2.99 -1.99
C ARG A 13 7.56 4.13 -1.33
N THR A 14 6.56 3.78 -0.53
CA THR A 14 5.84 4.71 0.34
C THR A 14 6.38 4.63 1.76
N GLU A 15 6.63 5.78 2.36
CA GLU A 15 7.01 5.90 3.77
C GLU A 15 5.87 6.55 4.55
N ILE A 16 5.46 5.87 5.61
CA ILE A 16 4.48 6.37 6.55
C ILE A 16 5.14 7.45 7.42
N ARG A 17 4.51 8.62 7.47
CA ARG A 17 4.87 9.71 8.38
C ARG A 17 3.74 9.95 9.37
N GLY A 18 3.95 10.87 10.31
CA GLY A 18 2.95 11.24 11.31
C GLY A 18 1.55 11.43 10.71
N GLY A 19 0.53 11.08 11.49
CA GLY A 19 -0.87 11.15 11.06
C GLY A 19 -1.42 9.89 10.36
N LEU A 20 -0.61 8.82 10.28
CA LEU A 20 -1.02 7.52 9.77
C LEU A 20 -0.62 6.41 10.75
N ARG A 21 -1.54 5.49 11.01
CA ARG A 21 -1.31 4.29 11.81
C ARG A 21 -1.38 3.05 10.92
N PRO A 22 -0.25 2.36 10.64
CA PRO A 22 -0.30 1.10 9.89
C PRO A 22 -1.06 0.04 10.69
N LEU A 23 -1.94 -0.70 10.01
CA LEU A 23 -2.77 -1.74 10.63
C LEU A 23 -2.51 -3.13 10.05
N GLN A 24 -2.35 -3.22 8.73
CA GLN A 24 -2.09 -4.49 8.05
C GLN A 24 -1.15 -4.28 6.87
N ALA A 25 -0.32 -5.27 6.58
CA ALA A 25 0.57 -5.27 5.42
C ALA A 25 0.40 -6.56 4.62
N TYR A 26 0.52 -6.44 3.30
CA TYR A 26 0.33 -7.53 2.35
C TYR A 26 1.35 -7.44 1.22
N ASP A 27 1.95 -8.57 0.87
CA ASP A 27 2.73 -8.69 -0.35
C ASP A 27 1.84 -9.22 -1.48
N TYR A 28 1.89 -8.53 -2.62
CA TYR A 28 1.23 -8.96 -3.84
C TYR A 28 2.21 -9.76 -4.68
N LEU A 29 1.91 -11.05 -4.80
CA LEU A 29 2.67 -12.02 -5.56
C LEU A 29 1.96 -12.30 -6.89
N PHE A 30 2.69 -12.17 -7.99
CA PHE A 30 2.22 -12.53 -9.33
C PHE A 30 3.14 -13.62 -9.87
N TYR A 31 2.60 -14.82 -10.10
CA TYR A 31 3.38 -16.03 -10.40
C TYR A 31 4.55 -16.24 -9.43
N GLY A 32 4.28 -16.12 -8.12
CA GLY A 32 5.28 -16.28 -7.05
C GLY A 32 6.28 -15.12 -6.90
N GLN A 33 6.25 -14.12 -7.77
CA GLN A 33 7.13 -12.95 -7.68
C GLN A 33 6.44 -11.79 -6.97
N LYS A 34 7.08 -11.20 -5.97
CA LYS A 34 6.61 -9.96 -5.34
C LYS A 34 6.62 -8.81 -6.34
N LYS A 35 5.45 -8.28 -6.65
CA LYS A 35 5.26 -7.12 -7.55
C LYS A 35 4.91 -5.85 -6.79
N ALA A 36 4.29 -5.96 -5.63
CA ALA A 36 3.99 -4.83 -4.77
C ALA A 36 3.94 -5.24 -3.30
N HIS A 37 4.09 -4.24 -2.44
CA HIS A 37 3.83 -4.29 -1.02
C HIS A 37 2.74 -3.27 -0.70
N PHE A 38 1.69 -3.71 -0.03
CA PHE A 38 0.56 -2.88 0.35
C PHE A 38 0.51 -2.73 1.86
N VAL A 39 0.23 -1.52 2.33
CA VAL A 39 -0.05 -1.26 3.75
C VAL A 39 -1.41 -0.60 3.86
N ILE A 40 -2.32 -1.25 4.58
CA ILE A 40 -3.57 -0.62 5.01
C ILE A 40 -3.27 0.15 6.28
N ALA A 41 -3.47 1.47 6.22
CA ALA A 41 -3.24 2.37 7.33
C ALA A 41 -4.50 3.17 7.65
N GLU A 42 -4.70 3.43 8.94
CA GLU A 42 -5.71 4.38 9.40
C GLU A 42 -5.17 5.80 9.32
N LEU A 43 -5.97 6.69 8.72
CA LEU A 43 -5.71 8.12 8.67
C LEU A 43 -6.20 8.76 9.97
N LEU A 44 -5.26 9.23 10.79
CA LEU A 44 -5.55 9.90 12.06
C LEU A 44 -5.81 11.40 11.86
N GLU A 45 -5.15 11.99 10.86
CA GLU A 45 -5.29 13.40 10.48
C GLU A 45 -4.91 13.60 9.01
N ASP A 46 -5.22 14.77 8.46
CA ASP A 46 -4.81 15.14 7.10
C ASP A 46 -3.28 15.28 7.03
N THR A 47 -2.63 14.24 6.53
CA THR A 47 -1.16 14.19 6.39
C THR A 47 -0.71 14.07 4.94
N LYS A 48 0.61 14.07 4.73
CA LYS A 48 1.27 13.75 3.46
C LYS A 48 1.98 12.41 3.57
N ILE A 49 1.85 11.58 2.53
CA ILE A 49 2.58 10.33 2.39
C ILE A 49 3.80 10.60 1.53
N ARG A 50 4.96 10.14 2.00
CA ARG A 50 6.20 10.27 1.25
C ARG A 50 6.30 9.13 0.24
N VAL A 51 6.51 9.47 -1.02
CA VAL A 51 6.79 8.54 -2.12
C VAL A 51 8.22 8.79 -2.56
N ILE A 52 9.03 7.74 -2.55
CA ILE A 52 10.44 7.79 -2.97
C ILE A 52 10.58 6.89 -4.18
N GLU A 53 11.06 7.44 -5.29
CA GLU A 53 11.40 6.63 -6.46
C GLU A 53 12.68 5.85 -6.20
N GLU A 54 12.64 4.54 -6.44
CA GLU A 54 13.80 3.68 -6.20
C GLU A 54 14.86 3.90 -7.29
N GLY A 55 16.13 3.96 -6.90
CA GLY A 55 17.24 4.21 -7.82
C GLY A 55 17.42 5.67 -8.24
N THR A 56 16.62 6.59 -7.70
CA THR A 56 16.76 8.04 -7.93
C THR A 56 16.79 8.81 -6.60
N SER A 57 17.05 10.12 -6.68
CA SER A 57 16.95 11.03 -5.54
C SER A 57 15.59 11.73 -5.45
N ILE A 58 14.58 11.26 -6.19
CA ILE A 58 13.27 11.90 -6.29
C ILE A 58 12.40 11.49 -5.09
N ILE A 59 11.96 12.50 -4.33
CA ILE A 59 11.11 12.36 -3.16
C ILE A 59 9.91 13.30 -3.32
N ASN A 60 8.71 12.74 -3.25
CA ASN A 60 7.45 13.47 -3.35
C ASN A 60 6.62 13.27 -2.08
N ASP A 61 6.19 14.37 -1.46
CA ASP A 61 5.26 14.32 -0.33
C ASP A 61 3.83 14.56 -0.86
N VAL A 62 3.08 13.48 -1.05
CA VAL A 62 1.75 13.47 -1.66
C VAL A 62 0.66 13.63 -0.59
N PRO A 63 -0.20 14.66 -0.67
CA PRO A 63 -1.31 14.84 0.27
C PRO A 63 -2.25 13.63 0.32
N SER A 64 -2.62 13.20 1.53
CA SER A 64 -3.44 12.00 1.72
C SER A 64 -4.81 12.09 1.04
N LYS A 65 -5.34 13.29 0.77
CA LYS A 65 -6.59 13.52 0.04
C LYS A 65 -6.60 12.99 -1.41
N PHE A 66 -5.43 12.72 -1.99
CA PHE A 66 -5.32 12.12 -3.33
C PHE A 66 -5.39 10.59 -3.30
N PHE A 67 -5.39 10.00 -2.11
CA PHE A 67 -5.53 8.56 -1.93
C PHE A 67 -7.00 8.21 -1.73
N GLU A 68 -7.41 7.11 -2.34
CA GLU A 68 -8.72 6.51 -2.12
C GLU A 68 -8.95 6.26 -0.62
N LYS A 69 -10.13 6.63 -0.13
CA LYS A 69 -10.49 6.52 1.28
C LYS A 69 -11.50 5.41 1.47
N PHE A 70 -11.20 4.52 2.40
CA PHE A 70 -12.07 3.41 2.77
C PHE A 70 -12.72 3.67 4.13
N GLU A 71 -13.97 3.27 4.27
CA GLU A 71 -14.73 3.39 5.51
C GLU A 71 -14.29 2.37 6.57
N SER A 72 -13.74 1.23 6.13
CA SER A 72 -13.29 0.14 7.01
C SER A 72 -12.04 -0.55 6.44
N VAL A 73 -11.32 -1.27 7.31
CA VAL A 73 -10.16 -2.10 6.91
C VAL A 73 -10.59 -3.21 5.97
N GLU A 74 -11.77 -3.78 6.20
CA GLU A 74 -12.34 -4.86 5.39
C GLU A 74 -12.63 -4.39 3.96
N ARG A 75 -13.13 -3.15 3.77
CA ARG A 75 -13.31 -2.59 2.43
C ARG A 75 -12.00 -2.34 1.72
N ALA A 76 -10.98 -1.84 2.42
CA ALA A 76 -9.64 -1.69 1.86
C ALA A 76 -9.04 -3.05 1.46
N LEU A 77 -9.22 -4.08 2.29
CA LEU A 77 -8.77 -5.43 1.98
C LEU A 77 -9.53 -6.03 0.80
N ALA A 78 -10.85 -5.85 0.73
CA ALA A 78 -11.66 -6.32 -0.39
C ALA A 78 -11.21 -5.70 -1.72
N GLU A 79 -10.81 -4.43 -1.73
CA GLU A 79 -10.22 -3.78 -2.91
C GLU A 79 -8.90 -4.45 -3.33
N LEU A 80 -8.02 -4.77 -2.37
CA LEU A 80 -6.80 -5.53 -2.66
C LEU A 80 -7.13 -6.92 -3.22
N GLU A 81 -8.06 -7.65 -2.61
CA GLU A 81 -8.49 -8.97 -3.09
C GLU A 81 -9.06 -8.89 -4.50
N HIS A 82 -9.80 -7.83 -4.83
CA HIS A 82 -10.33 -7.63 -6.17
C HIS A 82 -9.21 -7.52 -7.23
N LEU A 83 -8.08 -6.89 -6.89
CA LEU A 83 -6.89 -6.83 -7.77
C LEU A 83 -6.33 -8.22 -8.10
N THR A 84 -6.44 -9.19 -7.18
CA THR A 84 -5.95 -10.56 -7.41
C THR A 84 -6.87 -11.42 -8.28
N ARG A 85 -8.14 -11.03 -8.45
CA ARG A 85 -9.16 -11.85 -9.13
C ARG A 85 -9.32 -11.53 -10.62
N PHE A 86 -8.47 -10.67 -11.16
CA PHE A 86 -8.64 -10.17 -12.53
C PHE A 86 -8.12 -11.16 -13.59
N GLY A 87 -8.95 -12.13 -13.98
CA GLY A 87 -8.69 -13.07 -15.09
C GLY A 87 -8.14 -14.44 -14.67
N SER A 88 -7.49 -15.15 -15.59
CA SER A 88 -6.87 -16.48 -15.38
C SER A 88 -5.46 -16.44 -14.77
N VAL A 89 -5.10 -15.31 -14.15
CA VAL A 89 -3.75 -15.04 -13.65
C VAL A 89 -3.57 -15.53 -12.22
N GLU A 90 -2.42 -16.14 -11.95
CA GLU A 90 -2.04 -16.58 -10.61
C GLU A 90 -1.49 -15.40 -9.81
N ALA A 91 -2.41 -14.70 -9.15
CA ALA A 91 -2.12 -13.59 -8.26
C ALA A 91 -2.57 -13.92 -6.83
N LYS A 92 -1.71 -13.63 -5.86
CA LYS A 92 -1.96 -13.90 -4.44
C LYS A 92 -1.60 -12.67 -3.60
N LEU A 93 -2.42 -12.40 -2.59
CA LEU A 93 -2.05 -11.53 -1.49
C LEU A 93 -1.60 -12.37 -0.30
N GLU A 94 -0.41 -12.07 0.21
CA GLU A 94 0.15 -12.72 1.38
C GLU A 94 0.27 -11.71 2.52
N LYS A 95 -0.37 -11.99 3.65
CA LYS A 95 -0.27 -11.14 4.82
C LYS A 95 1.13 -11.23 5.40
N VAL A 96 1.77 -10.09 5.61
CA VAL A 96 3.12 -9.98 6.17
C VAL A 96 3.10 -9.15 7.46
N PRO A 97 4.09 -9.31 8.35
CA PRO A 97 4.23 -8.46 9.52
C PRO A 97 4.32 -6.97 9.13
N LEU A 98 3.83 -6.08 10.00
CA LEU A 98 3.99 -4.63 9.84
C LEU A 98 5.45 -4.14 9.92
N ASN A 99 6.38 -5.06 10.20
CA ASN A 99 7.81 -4.81 10.23
C ASN A 99 8.39 -5.19 8.85
N GLY A 100 8.40 -4.22 7.94
CA GLY A 100 8.94 -4.36 6.60
C GLY A 100 9.16 -3.00 5.94
N GLY A 101 9.77 -2.07 6.68
CA GLY A 101 10.34 -0.83 6.17
C GLY A 101 11.87 -0.92 6.19
#